data_AF-A0A086P5E4-F1
#
_entry.id   AF-A0A086P5E4-F1
#
_cell.length_a   1.000
_cell.length_b   1.000
_cell.length_c   1.000
_cell.angle_alpha   90.00
_cell.angle_beta   90.00
_cell.angle_gamma   90.00
#
_symmetry.space_group_name_H-M   'P 1'
#
loop_
_entity.id
_entity.type
_entity.pdbx_description
1 polymer ?
#
loop_
_entity_poly.entity_id
_entity_poly.type
_entity_poly.pdbx_seq_one_letter_code
_entity_poly.pdbx_strand_id
1 'polypeptide(L)'
;MILLPAHLRFALNANGLTGRIHAAQDKRFDPRPVVKFFNPIGAATWLATEIDEDGDTLFGLADLGFGCPELGCFSLREIEDVRLPLGLAIERDEHFESLAPLSVWTDTARRSGTIIQAEAALRRKARDARASNSSPSPNPGAGESPAPEGEEPGEHPAPPSAANDELPPD
;
A
#
# COMPACT_ATOMS: atom_id res chain seq x y z
N MET A 1 15.41 -27.72 -3.05
CA MET A 1 14.86 -26.66 -2.18
C MET A 1 13.59 -26.17 -2.86
N ILE A 2 12.45 -26.10 -2.18
CA ILE A 2 11.19 -25.69 -2.83
C ILE A 2 11.10 -24.17 -2.78
N LEU A 3 11.39 -23.52 -3.91
CA LEU A 3 11.33 -22.06 -4.06
C LEU A 3 9.91 -21.50 -3.96
N LEU A 4 8.88 -22.34 -4.11
CA LEU A 4 7.48 -21.93 -4.11
C LEU A 4 6.60 -22.77 -3.16
N PRO A 5 6.43 -22.35 -1.89
CA PRO A 5 5.53 -23.00 -0.93
C PRO A 5 4.08 -23.12 -1.42
N ALA A 6 3.36 -24.14 -0.95
CA ALA A 6 2.02 -24.48 -1.42
C ALA A 6 1.00 -23.32 -1.36
N HIS A 7 1.08 -22.45 -0.35
CA HIS A 7 0.19 -21.28 -0.23
C HIS A 7 0.48 -20.21 -1.29
N LEU A 8 1.75 -20.00 -1.67
CA LEU A 8 2.12 -19.10 -2.77
C LEU A 8 1.75 -19.72 -4.13
N ARG A 9 1.96 -21.03 -4.30
CA ARG A 9 1.49 -21.77 -5.48
C ARG A 9 -0.01 -21.62 -5.66
N PHE A 10 -0.80 -21.76 -4.59
CA PHE A 10 -2.24 -21.54 -4.60
C PHE A 10 -2.60 -20.10 -4.98
N ALA A 11 -1.96 -19.09 -4.37
CA ALA A 11 -2.22 -17.69 -4.67
C ALA A 11 -1.91 -17.33 -6.14
N LEU A 12 -0.78 -17.78 -6.68
CA LEU A 12 -0.42 -17.60 -8.10
C LEU A 12 -1.44 -18.25 -9.04
N ASN A 13 -1.91 -19.47 -8.74
CA ASN A 13 -2.92 -20.16 -9.55
C ASN A 13 -4.29 -19.45 -9.49
N ALA A 14 -4.70 -18.99 -8.30
CA ALA A 14 -5.95 -18.26 -8.10
C ALA A 14 -5.96 -16.92 -8.86
N ASN A 15 -4.83 -16.20 -8.83
CA ASN A 15 -4.64 -15.00 -9.64
C ASN A 15 -4.64 -15.34 -11.14
N GLY A 16 -3.94 -16.39 -11.58
CA GLY A 16 -3.91 -16.82 -12.98
C GLY A 16 -5.31 -17.11 -13.55
N LEU A 17 -6.11 -17.91 -12.82
CA LEU A 17 -7.50 -18.18 -13.18
C LEU A 17 -8.34 -16.88 -13.22
N THR A 18 -8.17 -16.01 -12.24
CA THR A 18 -8.92 -14.75 -12.14
C THR A 18 -8.54 -13.79 -13.28
N GLY A 19 -7.26 -13.73 -13.65
CA GLY A 19 -6.76 -12.98 -14.80
C GLY A 19 -7.36 -13.47 -16.12
N ARG A 20 -7.43 -14.78 -16.35
CA ARG A 20 -8.10 -15.37 -17.53
C ARG A 20 -9.59 -15.00 -17.59
N ILE A 21 -10.29 -15.03 -16.45
CA ILE A 21 -11.71 -14.61 -16.37
C ILE A 21 -11.89 -13.11 -16.69
N HIS A 22 -10.99 -12.25 -16.21
CA HIS A 22 -11.03 -10.81 -16.51
C HIS A 22 -10.73 -10.53 -17.99
N ALA A 23 -9.71 -11.18 -18.55
CA ALA A 23 -9.35 -11.06 -19.97
C ALA A 23 -10.49 -11.49 -20.89
N ALA A 24 -11.19 -12.58 -20.56
CA ALA A 24 -12.38 -13.04 -21.30
C ALA A 24 -13.59 -12.07 -21.22
N GLN A 25 -13.54 -11.07 -20.33
CA GLN A 25 -14.54 -10.02 -20.18
C GLN A 25 -14.05 -8.63 -20.65
N ASP A 26 -12.88 -8.56 -21.31
CA ASP A 26 -12.18 -7.32 -21.65
C ASP A 26 -11.97 -6.37 -20.44
N LYS A 27 -11.71 -6.97 -19.28
CA LYS A 27 -11.44 -6.26 -18.02
C LYS A 27 -9.97 -6.34 -17.65
N ARG A 28 -9.45 -5.24 -17.13
CA ARG A 28 -8.12 -5.21 -16.52
C ARG A 28 -8.12 -5.98 -15.21
N PHE A 29 -7.17 -6.90 -15.07
CA PHE A 29 -6.75 -7.48 -13.79
C PHE A 29 -5.42 -6.83 -13.37
N ASP A 30 -5.27 -6.50 -12.09
CA ASP A 30 -4.09 -5.82 -11.55
C ASP A 30 -3.86 -6.23 -10.08
N PRO A 31 -3.54 -7.51 -9.82
CA PRO A 31 -3.31 -8.00 -8.47
C PRO A 31 -2.00 -7.45 -7.89
N ARG A 32 -1.83 -7.63 -6.58
CA ARG A 32 -0.55 -7.40 -5.92
C ARG A 32 0.37 -8.61 -6.17
N PRO A 33 1.67 -8.41 -6.49
CA PRO A 33 2.64 -9.50 -6.47
C PRO A 33 2.56 -10.33 -5.19
N VAL A 34 2.63 -11.64 -5.31
CA VAL A 34 2.48 -12.59 -4.19
C VAL A 34 3.80 -13.29 -3.83
N VAL A 35 4.78 -13.27 -4.73
CA VAL A 35 6.12 -13.81 -4.48
C VAL A 35 7.17 -12.88 -5.09
N LYS A 36 8.32 -12.81 -4.42
CA LYS A 36 9.53 -12.15 -4.87
C LYS A 36 10.68 -13.14 -4.88
N PHE A 37 11.40 -13.18 -6.00
CA PHE A 37 12.65 -13.93 -6.16
C PHE A 37 13.80 -12.95 -6.34
N PHE A 38 15.00 -13.30 -5.85
CA PHE A 38 16.18 -12.44 -5.96
C PHE A 38 17.49 -13.24 -6.06
N ASN A 39 18.46 -12.68 -6.76
CA ASN A 39 19.83 -13.18 -6.77
C ASN A 39 20.55 -12.70 -5.49
N PRO A 40 20.95 -13.58 -4.56
CA PRO A 40 21.58 -13.18 -3.29
C PRO A 40 22.94 -12.50 -3.44
N ILE A 41 23.57 -12.57 -4.63
CA ILE A 41 24.86 -11.94 -4.92
C ILE A 41 24.83 -11.09 -6.21
N GLY A 42 23.65 -10.58 -6.59
CA GLY A 42 23.46 -9.75 -7.77
C GLY A 42 22.24 -8.84 -7.68
N ALA A 43 21.96 -8.09 -8.74
CA ALA A 43 20.81 -7.17 -8.78
C ALA A 43 19.50 -7.83 -9.25
N ALA A 44 19.58 -9.01 -9.87
CA ALA A 44 18.44 -9.64 -10.53
C ALA A 44 17.31 -9.96 -9.53
N THR A 45 16.10 -9.47 -9.82
CA THR A 45 14.92 -9.53 -8.97
C THR A 45 13.68 -9.79 -9.82
N TRP A 46 12.76 -10.62 -9.34
CA TRP A 46 11.48 -10.91 -10.00
C TRP A 46 10.34 -10.75 -8.99
N LEU A 47 9.22 -10.20 -9.44
CA LEU A 47 7.95 -10.15 -8.72
C LEU A 47 6.90 -10.88 -9.56
N ALA A 48 6.27 -11.94 -9.04
CA ALA A 48 5.23 -12.66 -9.77
C ALA A 48 3.84 -12.49 -9.12
N THR A 49 2.84 -12.39 -9.98
CA THR A 49 1.42 -12.23 -9.64
C THR A 49 0.60 -13.46 -10.00
N GLU A 50 0.87 -14.09 -11.13
CA GLU A 50 0.20 -15.29 -11.64
C GLU A 50 1.20 -16.40 -11.95
N ILE A 51 0.70 -17.64 -12.01
CA ILE A 51 1.33 -18.75 -12.72
C ILE A 51 0.28 -19.38 -13.65
N ASP A 52 0.70 -19.83 -14.82
CA ASP A 52 -0.18 -20.47 -15.79
C ASP A 52 -0.41 -21.96 -15.48
N GLU A 53 -1.32 -22.58 -16.23
CA GLU A 53 -1.74 -23.98 -16.04
C GLU A 53 -0.63 -25.01 -16.32
N ASP A 54 0.43 -24.62 -17.03
CA ASP A 54 1.66 -25.42 -17.19
C ASP A 54 2.44 -25.58 -15.87
N GLY A 55 2.11 -24.77 -14.85
CA GLY A 55 2.75 -24.78 -13.55
C GLY A 55 4.18 -24.25 -13.54
N ASP A 56 4.57 -23.47 -14.55
CA ASP A 56 5.93 -22.98 -14.76
C ASP A 56 6.00 -21.54 -15.27
N THR A 57 5.13 -21.16 -16.21
CA THR A 57 5.09 -19.81 -16.77
C THR A 57 4.50 -18.84 -15.75
N LEU A 58 5.35 -18.01 -15.16
CA LEU A 58 4.96 -16.92 -14.27
C LEU A 58 4.66 -15.66 -15.09
N PHE A 59 3.74 -14.82 -14.61
CA PHE A 59 3.58 -13.44 -15.09
C PHE A 59 3.91 -12.46 -13.97
N GLY A 60 4.51 -11.33 -14.33
CA GLY A 60 4.80 -10.23 -13.40
C GLY A 60 5.87 -9.28 -13.92
N LEU A 61 6.72 -8.80 -13.02
CA LEU A 61 7.75 -7.80 -13.28
C LEU A 61 9.14 -8.39 -13.02
N ALA A 62 10.02 -8.36 -14.02
CA ALA A 62 11.38 -8.87 -13.96
C ALA A 62 12.40 -7.74 -14.14
N ASP A 63 13.44 -7.73 -13.31
CA ASP A 63 14.58 -6.81 -13.38
C ASP A 63 15.85 -7.64 -13.36
N LEU A 64 16.58 -7.69 -14.47
CA LEU A 64 17.81 -8.47 -14.60
C LEU A 64 19.06 -7.67 -14.19
N GLY A 65 18.90 -6.46 -13.63
CA GLY A 65 20.00 -5.60 -13.19
C GLY A 65 20.56 -4.66 -14.26
N PHE A 66 19.86 -4.49 -15.39
CA PHE A 66 20.31 -3.67 -16.53
C PHE A 66 19.68 -2.27 -16.59
N GLY A 67 18.91 -1.86 -15.58
CA GLY A 67 18.27 -0.53 -15.55
C GLY A 67 16.89 -0.44 -16.22
N CYS A 68 16.42 -1.52 -16.86
CA CYS A 68 15.07 -1.64 -17.44
C CYS A 68 14.32 -2.83 -16.81
N PRO A 69 13.49 -2.59 -15.79
CA PRO A 69 12.53 -3.57 -15.28
C PRO A 69 11.37 -3.74 -16.27
N GLU A 70 11.12 -4.97 -16.71
CA GLU A 70 10.12 -5.29 -17.73
C GLU A 70 8.97 -6.15 -17.21
N LEU A 71 7.77 -5.81 -17.66
CA LEU A 71 6.54 -6.54 -17.36
C LEU A 71 6.32 -7.61 -18.42
N GLY A 72 6.15 -8.87 -18.01
CA GLY A 72 5.95 -9.99 -18.94
C GLY A 72 5.96 -11.36 -18.27
N CYS A 73 6.14 -12.39 -19.09
CA CYS A 73 6.23 -13.77 -18.64
C CYS A 73 7.69 -14.21 -18.42
N PHE A 74 7.91 -15.15 -17.50
CA PHE A 74 9.22 -15.79 -17.25
C PHE A 74 9.02 -17.21 -16.67
N SER A 75 9.93 -18.15 -16.95
CA SER A 75 9.82 -19.52 -16.45
C SER A 75 10.33 -19.63 -15.00
N LEU A 76 9.55 -20.31 -14.15
CA LEU A 76 9.98 -20.70 -12.81
C LEU A 76 11.17 -21.66 -12.87
N ARG A 77 11.15 -22.67 -13.75
CA ARG A 77 12.26 -23.62 -13.93
C ARG A 77 13.55 -22.93 -14.38
N GLU A 78 13.48 -21.97 -15.29
CA GLU A 78 14.69 -21.19 -15.67
C GLU A 78 15.28 -20.45 -14.46
N ILE A 79 14.43 -19.87 -13.59
CA ILE A 79 14.86 -19.23 -12.34
C ILE A 79 15.44 -20.25 -11.35
N GLU A 80 14.80 -21.42 -11.20
CA GLU A 80 15.26 -22.52 -10.34
C GLU A 80 16.58 -23.14 -10.83
N ASP A 81 16.88 -23.08 -12.14
CA ASP A 81 18.08 -23.65 -12.76
C ASP A 81 19.28 -22.70 -12.84
N VAL A 82 19.12 -21.41 -12.50
CA VAL A 82 20.26 -20.51 -12.30
C VAL A 82 21.20 -21.07 -11.24
N ARG A 83 22.48 -21.21 -11.58
CA ARG A 83 23.57 -21.57 -10.67
C ARG A 83 24.50 -20.37 -10.50
N LEU A 84 24.75 -20.00 -9.25
CA LEU A 84 25.58 -18.87 -8.89
C LEU A 84 26.90 -19.33 -8.27
N PRO A 85 27.94 -18.46 -8.25
CA PRO A 85 29.13 -18.66 -7.42
C PRO A 85 28.83 -19.15 -6.00
N LEU A 86 29.79 -19.89 -5.42
CA LEU A 86 29.71 -20.48 -4.08
C LEU A 86 28.59 -21.54 -3.89
N GLY A 87 27.97 -22.02 -4.98
CA GLY A 87 26.89 -23.00 -4.91
C GLY A 87 25.53 -22.41 -4.56
N LEU A 88 25.40 -21.08 -4.63
CA LEU A 88 24.14 -20.38 -4.43
C LEU A 88 23.20 -20.55 -5.65
N ALA A 89 21.93 -20.25 -5.44
CA ALA A 89 20.88 -20.21 -6.46
C ALA A 89 20.06 -18.93 -6.29
N ILE A 90 19.04 -18.72 -7.13
CA ILE A 90 18.03 -17.69 -6.83
C ILE A 90 17.27 -18.08 -5.57
N GLU A 91 16.97 -17.09 -4.73
CA GLU A 91 16.26 -17.27 -3.47
C GLU A 91 14.87 -16.62 -3.52
N ARG A 92 13.97 -17.08 -2.66
CA ARG A 92 12.66 -16.44 -2.40
C ARG A 92 12.80 -15.52 -1.20
N ASP A 93 12.32 -14.30 -1.31
CA ASP A 93 12.20 -13.39 -0.16
C ASP A 93 11.08 -13.89 0.76
N GLU A 94 11.44 -14.41 1.94
CA GLU A 94 10.50 -14.99 2.89
C GLU A 94 9.64 -13.96 3.63
N HIS A 95 10.06 -12.69 3.61
CA HIS A 95 9.42 -11.56 4.28
C HIS A 95 8.81 -10.56 3.29
N PHE A 96 8.63 -10.99 2.03
CA PHE A 96 8.01 -10.16 1.01
C PHE A 96 6.50 -10.02 1.23
N GLU A 97 6.08 -8.79 1.52
CA GLU A 97 4.69 -8.36 1.52
C GLU A 97 4.52 -7.23 0.50
N SER A 98 3.65 -7.43 -0.50
CA SER A 98 3.51 -6.46 -1.59
C SER A 98 2.71 -5.22 -1.21
N LEU A 99 3.33 -4.06 -1.39
CA LEU A 99 2.86 -2.76 -0.94
C LEU A 99 1.83 -2.11 -1.89
N ALA A 100 1.80 -2.53 -3.16
CA ALA A 100 0.93 -1.95 -4.18
C ALA A 100 0.53 -2.99 -5.27
N PRO A 101 -0.49 -2.70 -6.11
CA PRO A 101 -0.77 -3.46 -7.32
C PRO A 101 0.44 -3.54 -8.27
N LEU A 102 0.47 -4.56 -9.13
CA LEU A 102 1.53 -4.80 -10.10
C LEU A 102 1.81 -3.58 -10.99
N SER A 103 0.76 -2.89 -11.45
CA SER A 103 0.92 -1.67 -12.25
C SER A 103 1.73 -0.57 -11.55
N VAL A 104 1.48 -0.36 -10.26
CA VAL A 104 2.17 0.64 -9.45
C VAL A 104 3.62 0.22 -9.20
N TRP A 105 3.89 -1.08 -9.07
CA TRP A 105 5.25 -1.62 -9.05
C TRP A 105 5.97 -1.37 -10.38
N THR A 106 5.40 -1.77 -11.52
CA THR A 106 5.95 -1.58 -12.87
C THR A 106 6.26 -0.12 -13.17
N ASP A 107 5.30 0.77 -12.94
CA ASP A 107 5.46 2.20 -13.15
C ASP A 107 6.54 2.81 -12.26
N THR A 108 6.66 2.34 -11.02
CA THR A 108 7.68 2.85 -10.08
C THR A 108 9.06 2.31 -10.45
N ALA A 109 9.18 1.03 -10.79
CA ALA A 109 10.42 0.38 -11.21
C ALA A 109 10.97 0.98 -12.51
N ARG A 110 10.11 1.29 -13.49
CA ARG A 110 10.50 2.01 -14.72
C ARG A 110 10.98 3.43 -14.45
N ARG A 111 10.45 4.12 -13.42
CA ARG A 111 10.93 5.46 -13.01
C ARG A 111 12.23 5.42 -12.19
N SER A 112 12.45 4.37 -11.39
CA SER A 112 13.67 4.23 -10.59
C SER A 112 14.82 3.52 -11.31
N GLY A 113 14.53 2.72 -12.33
CA GLY A 113 15.48 1.87 -13.05
C GLY A 113 15.67 0.48 -12.44
N THR A 114 15.21 0.22 -11.21
CA THR A 114 15.24 -1.11 -10.58
C THR A 114 14.02 -1.40 -9.71
N ILE A 115 13.70 -2.69 -9.52
CA ILE A 115 12.67 -3.15 -8.56
C ILE A 115 13.08 -2.85 -7.13
N ILE A 116 14.37 -2.98 -6.78
CA ILE A 116 14.89 -2.73 -5.43
C ILE A 116 14.67 -1.26 -5.01
N GLN A 117 14.94 -0.32 -5.91
CA GLN A 117 14.67 1.10 -5.64
C GLN A 117 13.17 1.42 -5.65
N ALA A 118 12.36 0.72 -6.46
CA ALA A 118 10.90 0.84 -6.41
C ALA A 118 10.35 0.38 -5.06
N GLU A 119 10.84 -0.74 -4.53
CA GLU A 119 10.48 -1.22 -3.19
C GLU A 119 10.82 -0.18 -2.13
N ALA A 120 12.02 0.39 -2.16
CA ALA A 120 12.43 1.44 -1.23
C ALA A 120 11.55 2.70 -1.33
N ALA A 121 11.11 3.08 -2.54
CA ALA A 121 10.20 4.20 -2.77
C ALA A 121 8.78 3.91 -2.24
N LEU A 122 8.25 2.71 -2.50
CA LEU A 122 6.94 2.28 -2.01
C LEU A 122 6.93 2.14 -0.46
N ARG A 123 7.98 1.57 0.14
CA ARG A 123 8.17 1.51 1.60
C ARG A 123 8.29 2.89 2.25
N ARG A 124 8.81 3.90 1.54
CA ARG A 124 8.81 5.29 1.99
C ARG A 124 7.40 5.88 1.97
N LYS A 125 6.74 5.86 0.80
CA LYS A 125 5.38 6.38 0.61
C LYS A 125 4.37 5.76 1.59
N ALA A 126 4.47 4.47 1.88
CA ALA A 126 3.62 3.77 2.85
C ALA A 126 3.84 4.24 4.30
N ARG A 127 5.08 4.56 4.69
CA ARG A 127 5.39 5.14 6.01
C ARG A 127 4.89 6.57 6.13
N ASP A 128 5.11 7.39 5.09
CA ASP A 128 4.70 8.79 5.07
C ASP A 128 3.17 8.91 5.19
N ALA A 129 2.42 8.08 4.46
CA ALA A 129 0.96 8.00 4.55
C ALA A 129 0.46 7.51 5.93
N ARG A 130 1.22 6.62 6.60
CA ARG A 130 0.89 6.21 7.98
C ARG A 130 1.14 7.34 8.97
N ALA A 131 2.21 8.11 8.80
CA ALA A 131 2.53 9.26 9.63
C ALA A 131 1.47 10.36 9.51
N SER A 132 1.06 10.73 8.28
CA SER A 132 0.00 11.73 8.07
C SER A 132 -1.34 11.32 8.70
N ASN A 133 -1.69 10.04 8.67
CA ASN A 133 -2.92 9.52 9.25
C ASN A 133 -2.88 9.34 10.78
N SER A 134 -1.72 9.58 11.41
CA SER A 134 -1.54 9.46 12.87
C SER A 134 -1.35 10.79 13.60
N SER A 135 -1.47 11.92 12.90
CA SER A 135 -1.53 13.25 13.53
C SER A 135 -2.83 13.39 14.32
N PRO A 136 -2.80 13.79 15.61
CA PRO A 136 -4.03 13.97 16.38
C PRO A 136 -4.82 15.20 15.89
N SER A 137 -6.16 15.11 15.93
CA SER A 137 -7.03 16.28 15.78
C SER A 137 -6.64 17.35 16.81
N PRO A 138 -6.65 18.65 16.46
CA PRO A 138 -6.46 19.71 17.44
C PRO A 138 -7.61 19.66 18.45
N ASN A 139 -7.28 19.52 19.74
CA ASN A 139 -8.25 19.46 20.82
C ASN A 139 -8.95 20.83 20.97
N PRO A 140 -10.28 20.93 20.80
CA PRO A 140 -11.01 22.18 20.96
C PRO A 140 -11.28 22.44 22.46
N GLY A 141 -10.23 22.80 23.22
CA GLY A 141 -10.34 22.90 24.67
C GLY A 141 -9.12 23.45 25.40
N ALA A 142 -8.79 24.73 25.15
CA ALA A 142 -7.94 25.54 26.03
C ALA A 142 -8.21 27.03 25.78
N GLY A 143 -8.96 27.71 26.67
CA GLY A 143 -9.29 29.12 26.44
C GLY A 143 -10.37 29.76 27.31
N GLU A 144 -10.69 29.23 28.49
CA GLU A 144 -11.40 30.04 29.50
C GLU A 144 -10.37 30.93 30.22
N SER A 145 -10.51 32.25 30.04
CA SER A 145 -9.83 33.26 30.86
C SER A 145 -10.85 33.89 31.81
N PRO A 146 -10.56 34.01 33.12
CA PRO A 146 -11.48 34.63 34.07
C PRO A 146 -11.55 36.15 33.90
N ALA A 147 -12.71 36.73 34.22
CA ALA A 147 -12.93 38.17 34.20
C ALA A 147 -12.31 38.88 35.43
N PRO A 148 -11.93 40.16 35.33
CA PRO A 148 -11.55 40.98 36.48
C PRO A 148 -12.77 41.64 37.14
N GLU A 149 -12.77 41.72 38.47
CA GLU A 149 -13.74 42.49 39.26
C GLU A 149 -13.20 43.90 39.59
N GLY A 150 -14.11 44.89 39.69
CA GLY A 150 -13.87 46.13 40.44
C GLY A 150 -14.28 47.44 39.75
N GLU A 151 -15.44 47.99 40.16
CA GLU A 151 -15.67 49.36 40.69
C GLU A 151 -17.11 49.89 40.44
N GLU A 152 -17.75 50.33 41.53
CA GLU A 152 -19.07 50.98 41.69
C GLU A 152 -18.88 52.53 41.82
N PRO A 153 -19.91 53.41 41.92
CA PRO A 153 -21.38 53.27 41.74
C PRO A 153 -22.01 54.38 40.83
N GLY A 154 -23.34 54.40 40.65
CA GLY A 154 -24.06 55.56 40.04
C GLY A 154 -25.61 55.49 40.04
N GLU A 155 -26.26 56.44 40.73
CA GLU A 155 -27.70 56.54 41.06
C GLU A 155 -28.76 56.47 39.92
N HIS A 156 -29.88 55.78 40.22
CA HIS A 156 -31.33 56.07 40.03
C HIS A 156 -31.89 56.86 38.81
N PRO A 157 -33.21 56.75 38.44
CA PRO A 157 -34.34 56.06 39.11
C PRO A 157 -35.21 55.12 38.22
N ALA A 158 -36.22 54.49 38.83
CA ALA A 158 -37.35 53.77 38.19
C ALA A 158 -38.61 54.70 38.12
N PRO A 159 -39.86 54.27 37.80
CA PRO A 159 -40.43 53.01 37.26
C PRO A 159 -41.21 53.31 35.93
N PRO A 160 -42.41 52.79 35.54
CA PRO A 160 -43.22 51.64 35.99
C PRO A 160 -43.91 50.74 34.91
N SER A 161 -44.14 49.48 35.29
CA SER A 161 -45.40 48.69 35.13
C SER A 161 -46.25 48.75 33.84
N ALA A 162 -46.26 47.65 33.09
CA ALA A 162 -47.44 47.01 32.51
C ALA A 162 -47.12 45.50 32.37
N ALA A 163 -47.74 44.61 33.15
CA ALA A 163 -49.08 44.04 32.96
C ALA A 163 -48.92 42.58 32.49
N ASN A 164 -49.28 41.64 33.36
CA ASN A 164 -49.42 40.24 32.98
C ASN A 164 -50.54 40.12 31.95
N ASP A 165 -50.37 39.24 30.97
CA ASP A 165 -51.48 38.38 30.59
C ASP A 165 -50.95 36.96 30.40
N GLU A 166 -51.75 36.00 30.85
CA GLU A 166 -51.37 34.61 31.09
C GLU A 166 -52.24 33.68 30.23
N LEU A 167 -51.76 32.45 29.98
CA LEU A 167 -52.53 31.30 29.42
C LEU A 167 -52.76 31.29 27.88
N PRO A 168 -53.07 30.13 27.29
CA PRO A 168 -52.28 28.89 27.32
C PRO A 168 -52.18 28.27 25.88
N PRO A 169 -51.54 27.09 25.66
CA PRO A 169 -51.42 26.51 24.32
C PRO A 169 -52.60 25.60 23.93
N ASP A 170 -52.95 25.61 22.64
CA ASP A 170 -53.07 24.44 21.74
C ASP A 170 -53.12 24.91 20.27
#